data_AF-A0A2D6X1P5-F1
#
_entry.id   AF-A0A2D6X1P5-F1
#
_cell.length_a   1.000
_cell.length_b   1.000
_cell.length_c   1.000
_cell.angle_alpha   90.00
_cell.angle_beta   90.00
_cell.angle_gamma   90.00
#
_symmetry.space_group_name_H-M   'P 1'
#
loop_
_entity.id
_entity.type
_entity.pdbx_description
1 polymer ?
#
loop_
_entity_poly.entity_id
_entity_poly.type
_entity_poly.pdbx_seq_one_letter_code
_entity_poly.pdbx_strand_id
1 'polypeptide(L)'
;MPPSPIAANVRRIFDCGDYLGYRFSKYFTEMGMLVAEEQPTKLESPPISGRYDFLIQHEVYGRTIVELKSINDKGFKALITDPKTDHYLQLQIYLNILNIEHGIVLYENKNDQQIKCFDVSKNADVWEQLLNKCYHIMQLTAMPLACTGEKYCRCKEVPNGKAMDSAISG
;
A
#
# COMPACT_ATOMS: atom_id res chain seq x y z
N MET A 1 -16.99 18.31 2.83
CA MET A 1 -15.81 19.12 3.22
C MET A 1 -14.87 19.19 2.02
N PRO A 2 -14.42 20.38 1.60
CA PRO A 2 -13.28 20.45 0.69
C PRO A 2 -12.05 19.82 1.38
N PRO A 3 -11.19 19.11 0.64
CA PRO A 3 -9.99 18.51 1.24
C PRO A 3 -9.15 19.62 1.88
N SER A 4 -8.74 19.42 3.14
CA SER A 4 -7.84 20.34 3.81
C SER A 4 -6.54 20.46 3.02
N PRO A 5 -5.95 21.67 2.90
CA PRO A 5 -4.70 21.85 2.17
C PRO A 5 -3.60 20.95 2.74
N ILE A 6 -2.92 20.19 1.87
CA ILE A 6 -1.78 19.36 2.26
C ILE A 6 -0.66 20.28 2.71
N ALA A 7 -0.11 20.06 3.90
CA ALA A 7 0.99 20.85 4.42
C ALA A 7 2.23 20.78 3.50
N ALA A 8 2.95 21.89 3.35
CA ALA A 8 4.06 22.00 2.40
C ALA A 8 5.18 20.96 2.60
N ASN A 9 5.45 20.57 3.85
CA ASN A 9 6.39 19.51 4.18
C ASN A 9 5.92 18.14 3.69
N VAL A 10 4.63 17.84 3.83
CA VAL A 10 4.03 16.59 3.35
C VAL A 10 4.05 16.54 1.82
N ARG A 11 3.79 17.68 1.15
CA ARG A 11 3.90 17.77 -0.31
C ARG A 11 5.30 17.39 -0.81
N ARG A 12 6.35 17.95 -0.19
CA ARG A 12 7.74 17.60 -0.55
C ARG A 12 8.06 16.12 -0.33
N ILE A 13 7.48 15.48 0.69
CA ILE A 13 7.64 14.04 0.91
C ILE A 13 7.04 13.25 -0.26
N PHE A 14 5.85 13.64 -0.74
CA PHE A 14 5.24 13.03 -1.91
C PHE A 14 6.06 13.28 -3.18
N ASP A 15 6.54 14.50 -3.41
CA ASP A 15 7.35 14.81 -4.59
C ASP A 15 8.64 13.96 -4.64
N CYS A 16 9.27 13.70 -3.48
CA CYS A 16 10.41 12.77 -3.39
C CYS A 16 10.02 11.33 -3.75
N GLY A 17 8.83 10.88 -3.35
CA GLY A 17 8.29 9.57 -3.72
C GLY A 17 8.02 9.46 -5.21
N ASP A 18 7.45 10.49 -5.82
CA ASP A 18 7.19 10.54 -7.27
C ASP A 18 8.50 10.47 -8.07
N TYR A 19 9.54 11.20 -7.63
CA TYR A 19 10.86 11.14 -8.28
C TYR A 19 11.54 9.78 -8.11
N LEU A 20 11.32 9.10 -6.97
CA LEU A 20 11.75 7.72 -6.79
C LEU A 20 11.11 6.80 -7.85
N GLY A 21 9.79 6.91 -8.04
CA GLY A 21 9.06 6.17 -9.08
C GLY A 21 9.64 6.42 -10.47
N TYR A 22 9.89 7.68 -10.84
CA TYR A 22 10.49 8.05 -12.11
C TYR A 22 11.87 7.40 -12.35
N ARG A 23 12.73 7.31 -11.33
CA ARG A 23 14.04 6.64 -11.47
C ARG A 23 13.89 5.15 -11.74
N PHE A 24 13.00 4.46 -11.01
CA PHE A 24 12.80 3.03 -11.20
C PHE A 24 12.12 2.72 -12.53
N SER A 25 11.16 3.55 -12.97
CA SER A 25 10.61 3.48 -14.33
C SER A 25 11.71 3.49 -15.38
N LYS A 26 12.65 4.43 -15.28
CA LYS A 26 13.80 4.51 -16.18
C LYS A 26 14.65 3.25 -16.13
N TYR A 27 14.99 2.75 -14.94
CA TYR A 27 15.77 1.51 -14.81
C TYR A 27 15.05 0.30 -15.44
N PHE A 28 13.77 0.10 -15.16
CA PHE A 28 13.00 -1.01 -15.74
C PHE A 28 12.87 -0.88 -17.26
N THR A 29 12.77 0.35 -17.78
CA THR A 29 12.73 0.61 -19.22
C THR A 29 14.07 0.29 -19.89
N GLU A 30 15.18 0.75 -19.33
CA GLU A 30 16.53 0.50 -19.85
C GLU A 30 16.90 -0.98 -19.80
N MET A 31 16.38 -1.72 -18.82
CA MET A 31 16.50 -3.19 -18.75
C MET A 31 15.56 -3.93 -19.72
N GLY A 32 14.66 -3.23 -20.42
CA GLY A 32 13.69 -3.85 -21.33
C GLY A 32 12.59 -4.64 -20.63
N MET A 33 12.35 -4.39 -19.35
CA MET A 33 11.41 -5.15 -18.51
C MET A 33 10.09 -4.42 -18.26
N LEU A 34 10.05 -3.09 -18.38
CA LEU A 34 8.85 -2.31 -18.05
C LEU A 34 7.69 -2.63 -19.01
N VAL A 35 6.56 -3.07 -18.46
CA VAL A 35 5.32 -3.33 -19.23
C VAL A 35 4.33 -2.19 -19.03
N ALA A 36 4.12 -1.75 -17.78
CA ALA A 36 3.26 -0.62 -17.46
C ALA A 36 3.64 -0.02 -16.10
N GLU A 37 3.26 1.23 -15.88
CA GLU A 37 3.44 1.95 -14.61
C GLU A 37 2.15 2.67 -14.20
N GLU A 38 1.95 2.88 -12.89
CA GLU A 38 0.88 3.68 -12.28
C GLU A 38 -0.54 3.33 -12.81
N GLN A 39 -0.85 2.05 -12.97
CA GLN A 39 -2.13 1.63 -13.55
C GLN A 39 -3.21 1.42 -12.48
N PRO A 40 -4.46 1.86 -12.75
CA PRO A 40 -5.57 1.69 -11.82
C PRO A 40 -6.05 0.23 -11.80
N THR A 41 -6.53 -0.21 -10.63
CA THR A 41 -7.21 -1.49 -10.44
C THR A 41 -8.50 -1.27 -9.66
N LYS A 42 -9.53 -2.05 -9.98
CA LYS A 42 -10.84 -1.98 -9.34
C LYS A 42 -11.45 -3.36 -9.20
N LEU A 43 -12.15 -3.56 -8.10
CA LEU A 43 -13.05 -4.68 -7.82
C LEU A 43 -14.38 -4.08 -7.36
N GLU A 44 -15.50 -4.56 -7.90
CA GLU A 44 -16.82 -4.01 -7.59
C GLU A 44 -17.38 -4.51 -6.26
N SER A 45 -17.12 -5.77 -5.89
CA SER A 45 -17.65 -6.38 -4.66
C SER A 45 -16.60 -7.26 -3.98
N PRO A 46 -16.14 -6.88 -2.76
CA PRO A 46 -16.33 -5.58 -2.12
C PRO A 46 -15.69 -4.47 -2.96
N PRO A 47 -16.15 -3.20 -2.86
CA PRO A 47 -15.57 -2.11 -3.63
C PRO A 47 -14.14 -1.84 -3.16
N ILE A 48 -13.17 -2.27 -3.96
CA ILE A 48 -11.74 -2.04 -3.73
C ILE A 48 -11.19 -1.35 -4.97
N SER A 49 -10.46 -0.25 -4.77
CA SER A 49 -9.75 0.43 -5.84
C SER A 49 -8.35 0.81 -5.39
N GLY A 50 -7.39 0.72 -6.30
CA GLY A 50 -6.02 1.12 -6.04
C GLY A 50 -5.27 1.42 -7.32
N ARG A 51 -3.96 1.70 -7.17
CA ARG A 51 -3.04 1.95 -8.26
C ARG A 51 -1.72 1.30 -7.89
N TYR A 52 -1.27 0.34 -8.69
CA TYR A 52 0.02 -0.32 -8.45
C TYR A 52 1.14 0.47 -9.14
N ASP A 53 2.36 0.38 -8.61
CA ASP A 53 3.48 1.20 -9.08
C ASP A 53 3.97 0.69 -10.45
N PHE A 54 4.34 -0.59 -10.56
CA PHE A 54 4.84 -1.15 -11.83
C PHE A 54 4.32 -2.55 -12.13
N LEU A 55 4.17 -2.82 -13.42
CA LEU A 55 4.08 -4.16 -13.99
C LEU A 55 5.33 -4.35 -14.84
N ILE A 56 6.11 -5.39 -14.53
CA ILE A 56 7.32 -5.76 -15.26
C ILE A 56 7.17 -7.16 -15.88
N GLN A 57 7.97 -7.42 -16.91
CA GLN A 57 8.21 -8.74 -17.47
C GLN A 57 9.46 -9.32 -16.79
N HIS A 58 9.28 -10.06 -15.70
CA HIS A 58 10.37 -10.75 -15.01
C HIS A 58 10.83 -11.96 -15.83
N GLU A 59 12.14 -12.18 -15.94
CA GLU A 59 12.70 -13.25 -16.77
C GLU A 59 12.23 -14.64 -16.35
N VAL A 60 12.10 -14.88 -15.04
CA VAL A 60 11.71 -16.19 -14.48
C VAL A 60 10.20 -16.32 -14.26
N TYR A 61 9.55 -15.26 -13.79
CA TYR A 61 8.16 -15.31 -13.30
C TYR A 61 7.15 -14.78 -14.32
N GLY A 62 7.63 -14.18 -15.41
CA GLY A 62 6.79 -13.49 -16.36
C GLY A 62 6.21 -12.20 -15.79
N ARG A 63 4.94 -11.93 -16.06
CA ARG A 63 4.24 -10.72 -15.57
C ARG A 63 4.31 -10.67 -14.05
N THR A 64 4.94 -9.61 -13.52
CA THR A 64 5.20 -9.44 -12.08
C THR A 64 4.85 -8.02 -11.66
N ILE A 65 4.09 -7.87 -10.58
CA ILE A 65 3.79 -6.55 -10.01
C ILE A 65 4.93 -6.14 -9.07
N VAL A 66 5.42 -4.91 -9.18
CA VAL A 66 6.37 -4.34 -8.22
C VAL A 66 5.68 -3.26 -7.40
N GLU A 67 5.70 -3.43 -6.07
CA GLU A 67 5.30 -2.41 -5.09
C GLU A 67 6.56 -1.72 -4.56
N LEU A 68 6.76 -0.45 -4.91
CA LEU A 68 7.95 0.33 -4.62
C LEU A 68 7.77 1.19 -3.37
N LYS A 69 8.69 1.06 -2.42
CA LYS A 69 8.65 1.80 -1.15
C LYS A 69 9.98 2.48 -0.84
N SER A 70 9.92 3.74 -0.44
CA SER A 70 11.02 4.42 0.24
C SER A 70 10.83 4.35 1.75
N ILE A 71 11.83 3.87 2.49
CA ILE A 71 11.77 3.81 3.95
C ILE A 71 13.04 4.35 4.60
N ASN A 72 12.96 4.70 5.89
CA ASN A 72 14.12 5.14 6.66
C ASN A 72 15.05 3.97 7.00
N ASP A 73 16.29 4.31 7.32
CA ASP A 73 17.34 3.36 7.67
C ASP A 73 16.93 2.37 8.78
N LYS A 74 16.30 2.87 9.86
CA LYS A 74 15.80 2.01 10.94
C LYS A 74 14.81 0.97 10.43
N GLY A 75 13.85 1.39 9.61
CA GLY A 75 12.86 0.49 9.01
C GLY A 75 13.49 -0.49 8.03
N PHE A 76 14.46 -0.03 7.24
CA PHE A 76 15.16 -0.84 6.24
C PHE A 76 16.00 -1.94 6.88
N LYS A 77 16.72 -1.63 7.95
CA LYS A 77 17.51 -2.59 8.73
C LYS A 77 16.62 -3.62 9.43
N ALA A 78 15.39 -3.27 9.80
CA ALA A 78 14.45 -4.18 10.41
C ALA A 78 13.82 -5.19 9.43
N LEU A 79 13.95 -4.99 8.11
CA LEU A 79 13.53 -5.96 7.11
C LEU A 79 14.58 -7.08 7.01
N ILE A 80 14.26 -8.27 7.52
CA ILE A 80 15.17 -9.42 7.53
C ILE A 80 14.76 -10.43 6.47
N THR A 81 13.64 -11.12 6.69
CA THR A 81 13.13 -12.19 5.82
C THR A 81 11.92 -11.75 5.01
N ASP A 82 11.12 -10.85 5.56
CA ASP A 82 9.80 -10.52 5.04
C ASP A 82 9.62 -9.00 4.85
N PRO A 83 8.79 -8.59 3.89
CA PRO A 83 8.36 -7.21 3.77
C PRO A 83 7.47 -6.82 4.97
N LYS A 84 7.23 -5.52 5.15
CA LYS A 84 6.22 -5.07 6.11
C LYS A 84 4.86 -5.65 5.76
N THR A 85 4.11 -6.10 6.76
CA THR A 85 2.80 -6.75 6.59
C THR A 85 1.82 -5.90 5.79
N ASP A 86 1.73 -4.59 6.04
CA ASP A 86 0.81 -3.72 5.29
C ASP A 86 1.16 -3.66 3.80
N HIS A 87 2.46 -3.67 3.45
CA HIS A 87 2.91 -3.64 2.06
C HIS A 87 2.73 -4.99 1.37
N TYR A 88 2.93 -6.09 2.11
CA TYR A 88 2.58 -7.43 1.65
C TYR A 88 1.09 -7.54 1.33
N LEU A 89 0.22 -7.11 2.25
CA LEU A 89 -1.23 -7.13 2.05
C LEU A 89 -1.65 -6.23 0.87
N GLN A 90 -1.04 -5.04 0.74
CA GLN A 90 -1.26 -4.16 -0.41
C GLN A 90 -0.93 -4.87 -1.74
N LEU A 91 0.22 -5.53 -1.83
CA LEU A 91 0.60 -6.28 -3.03
C LEU A 91 -0.35 -7.47 -3.27
N GLN A 92 -0.75 -8.20 -2.23
CA GLN A 92 -1.69 -9.31 -2.37
C GLN A 92 -3.05 -8.89 -2.94
N ILE A 93 -3.53 -7.69 -2.61
CA ILE A 93 -4.75 -7.14 -3.23
C ILE A 93 -4.56 -7.04 -4.76
N TYR A 94 -3.43 -6.49 -5.22
CA TYR A 94 -3.18 -6.33 -6.64
C TYR A 94 -3.00 -7.67 -7.36
N LEU A 95 -2.25 -8.61 -6.78
CA LEU A 95 -2.04 -9.93 -7.36
C LEU A 95 -3.36 -10.69 -7.55
N ASN A 96 -4.27 -10.60 -6.58
CA ASN A 96 -5.57 -11.27 -6.67
C ASN A 96 -6.55 -10.57 -7.63
N ILE A 97 -6.65 -9.24 -7.62
CA ILE A 97 -7.53 -8.49 -8.54
C ILE A 97 -7.11 -8.71 -10.00
N LEU A 98 -5.80 -8.71 -10.28
CA LEU A 98 -5.27 -8.83 -11.65
C LEU A 98 -5.02 -10.27 -12.08
N ASN A 99 -5.21 -11.24 -11.18
CA ASN A 99 -4.87 -12.64 -11.36
C ASN A 99 -3.42 -12.85 -11.86
N ILE A 100 -2.47 -12.23 -11.15
CA ILE A 100 -1.02 -12.36 -11.39
C ILE A 100 -0.42 -13.19 -10.27
N GLU A 101 0.38 -14.21 -10.61
CA GLU A 101 0.90 -15.17 -9.62
C GLU A 101 2.05 -14.63 -8.77
N HIS A 102 2.82 -13.68 -9.30
CA HIS A 102 4.05 -13.19 -8.66
C HIS A 102 4.10 -11.66 -8.55
N GLY A 103 4.64 -11.20 -7.43
CA GLY A 103 4.97 -9.80 -7.21
C GLY A 103 6.23 -9.66 -6.38
N ILE A 104 6.75 -8.43 -6.33
CA ILE A 104 7.95 -8.05 -5.59
C ILE A 104 7.61 -6.82 -4.77
N VAL A 105 7.94 -6.83 -3.48
CA VAL A 105 8.01 -5.59 -2.70
C VAL A 105 9.45 -5.09 -2.73
N LEU A 106 9.66 -3.95 -3.39
CA LEU A 106 10.97 -3.33 -3.55
C LEU A 106 11.11 -2.15 -2.60
N TYR A 107 12.12 -2.21 -1.75
CA TYR A 107 12.45 -1.14 -0.82
C TYR A 107 13.73 -0.44 -1.24
N GLU A 108 13.71 0.89 -1.26
CA GLU A 108 14.91 1.71 -1.20
C GLU A 108 15.06 2.37 0.17
N ASN A 109 16.26 2.27 0.75
CA ASN A 109 16.64 3.05 1.91
C ASN A 109 16.86 4.51 1.49
N LYS A 110 16.02 5.43 1.98
CA LYS A 110 16.14 6.85 1.66
C LYS A 110 17.43 7.50 2.17
N ASN A 111 18.12 6.84 3.12
CA ASN A 111 19.31 7.38 3.75
C ASN A 111 20.60 7.09 2.97
N ASP A 112 20.69 5.95 2.28
CA ASP A 112 21.92 5.50 1.60
C ASP A 112 21.68 4.77 0.26
N GLN A 113 20.44 4.77 -0.23
CA GLN A 113 20.01 4.20 -1.51
C GLN A 113 20.23 2.68 -1.65
N GLN A 114 20.48 1.96 -0.55
CA GLN A 114 20.48 0.50 -0.58
C GLN A 114 19.09 -0.05 -0.92
N ILE A 115 19.07 -1.18 -1.63
CA ILE A 115 17.83 -1.81 -2.10
C ILE A 115 17.65 -3.18 -1.43
N LYS A 116 16.41 -3.51 -1.09
CA LYS A 116 15.98 -4.86 -0.70
C LYS A 116 14.73 -5.23 -1.50
N CYS A 117 14.71 -6.46 -2.03
CA CYS A 117 13.57 -7.00 -2.75
C CYS A 117 13.04 -8.23 -2.01
N PHE A 118 11.73 -8.36 -1.93
CA PHE A 118 11.06 -9.52 -1.35
C PHE A 118 10.09 -10.11 -2.36
N ASP A 119 10.33 -11.35 -2.75
CA ASP A 119 9.44 -12.11 -3.61
C ASP A 119 8.15 -12.48 -2.87
N VAL A 120 7.02 -12.31 -3.55
CA VAL A 120 5.69 -12.59 -3.01
C VAL A 120 4.89 -13.36 -4.04
N SER A 121 4.48 -14.57 -3.70
CA SER A 121 3.50 -15.32 -4.48
C SER A 121 2.08 -14.98 -4.03
N LYS A 122 1.16 -14.95 -5.00
CA LYS A 122 -0.27 -14.80 -4.77
C LYS A 122 -0.75 -15.86 -3.78
N ASN A 123 -1.44 -15.42 -2.73
CA ASN A 123 -1.98 -16.31 -1.70
C ASN A 123 -3.50 -16.15 -1.59
N ALA A 124 -4.23 -17.22 -1.89
CA ALA A 124 -5.69 -17.24 -1.88
C ALA A 124 -6.28 -17.13 -0.46
N ASP A 125 -5.65 -17.73 0.55
CA ASP A 125 -6.14 -17.69 1.93
C ASP A 125 -6.05 -16.26 2.50
N VAL A 126 -4.96 -15.55 2.20
CA VAL A 126 -4.79 -14.14 2.57
C VAL A 126 -5.84 -13.27 1.88
N TRP A 127 -6.15 -13.57 0.62
CA TRP A 127 -7.19 -12.87 -0.14
C TRP A 127 -8.58 -13.09 0.44
N GLU A 128 -8.93 -14.33 0.75
CA GLU A 128 -10.20 -14.66 1.40
C GLU A 128 -10.36 -13.94 2.75
N GLN A 129 -9.30 -13.90 3.55
CA GLN A 129 -9.30 -13.15 4.81
C GLN A 129 -9.50 -11.64 4.60
N LEU A 130 -8.89 -11.05 3.56
CA LEU A 130 -9.07 -9.64 3.21
C LEU A 130 -10.53 -9.36 2.79
N LEU A 131 -11.08 -10.20 1.91
CA LEU A 131 -12.48 -10.09 1.47
C LEU A 131 -13.45 -10.20 2.65
N ASN A 132 -13.26 -11.18 3.53
CA ASN A 132 -14.10 -11.37 4.72
C ASN A 132 -14.07 -10.14 5.63
N LYS A 133 -12.90 -9.51 5.82
CA LYS A 133 -12.78 -8.24 6.57
C LYS A 133 -13.55 -7.11 5.89
N CYS A 134 -13.42 -6.96 4.57
CA CYS A 134 -14.16 -5.94 3.82
C CYS A 134 -15.68 -6.14 3.92
N TYR A 135 -16.18 -7.35 3.70
CA TYR A 135 -17.60 -7.64 3.82
C TYR A 135 -18.11 -7.44 5.24
N HIS A 136 -17.35 -7.85 6.24
CA HIS A 136 -17.70 -7.59 7.64
C HIS A 136 -17.88 -6.09 7.89
N ILE A 137 -16.93 -5.25 7.44
CA ILE A 137 -17.00 -3.78 7.57
C ILE A 137 -18.24 -3.23 6.87
N MET A 138 -18.54 -3.69 5.65
CA MET A 138 -19.71 -3.24 4.88
C MET A 138 -21.04 -3.62 5.54
N GLN A 139 -21.07 -4.68 6.33
CA GLN A 139 -22.25 -5.18 7.02
C GLN A 139 -22.41 -4.60 8.43
N LEU A 140 -21.47 -3.77 8.91
CA LEU A 140 -21.59 -3.12 10.22
C LEU A 140 -22.82 -2.19 10.24
N THR A 141 -23.80 -2.54 11.06
CA THR A 141 -25.01 -1.73 11.31
C THR A 141 -24.84 -0.78 12.49
N ALA A 142 -23.81 -0.99 13.31
CA ALA A 142 -23.46 -0.15 14.45
C ALA A 142 -21.95 0.09 14.46
N MET A 143 -21.54 1.27 14.95
CA MET A 143 -20.13 1.58 15.09
C MET A 143 -19.51 0.71 16.21
N PRO A 144 -18.31 0.13 16.00
CA PRO A 144 -17.65 -0.67 17.03
C PRO A 144 -17.35 0.17 18.28
N LEU A 145 -17.65 -0.41 19.45
CA LEU A 145 -17.47 0.23 20.76
C LEU A 145 -15.99 0.34 21.17
N ALA A 146 -15.12 -0.47 20.57
CA ALA A 146 -13.70 -0.51 20.85
C ALA A 146 -12.88 -0.54 19.56
N CYS A 147 -11.80 0.24 19.53
CA CYS A 147 -10.85 0.21 18.44
C CYS A 147 -9.89 -0.99 18.60
N THR A 148 -9.89 -1.88 17.61
CA THR A 148 -8.97 -3.02 17.50
C THR A 148 -7.74 -2.72 16.63
N GLY A 149 -7.63 -1.49 16.11
CA GLY A 149 -6.54 -1.06 15.23
C GLY A 149 -5.20 -0.87 15.96
N GLU A 150 -4.20 -0.48 15.17
CA GLU A 150 -2.83 -0.24 15.65
C GLU A 150 -2.74 0.82 16.76
N LYS A 151 -1.59 0.89 17.44
CA LYS A 151 -1.37 1.83 18.56
C LYS A 151 -1.65 3.29 18.19
N TYR A 152 -1.39 3.66 16.95
CA TYR A 152 -1.57 5.02 16.41
C TYR A 152 -2.94 5.24 15.76
N CYS A 153 -3.87 4.27 15.85
CA CYS A 153 -5.19 4.41 15.23
C CYS A 153 -5.98 5.54 15.91
N ARG A 154 -6.38 6.55 15.11
CA ARG A 154 -7.14 7.71 15.61
C ARG A 154 -8.49 7.34 16.22
N CYS A 155 -9.06 6.19 15.87
CA CYS A 155 -10.28 5.69 16.51
C CYS A 155 -10.10 5.48 18.03
N LYS A 156 -8.87 5.33 18.54
CA LYS A 156 -8.57 5.27 19.98
C LYS A 156 -8.68 6.62 20.68
N GLU A 157 -8.67 7.72 19.92
CA GLU A 157 -8.84 9.09 20.43
C GLU A 157 -10.32 9.46 20.58
N VAL A 158 -11.24 8.63 20.08
CA VAL A 158 -12.69 8.85 20.13
C VAL A 158 -13.28 8.10 21.34
N PRO A 159 -13.73 8.77 22.40
CA PRO A 159 -14.33 8.10 23.56
C PRO A 159 -15.66 7.46 23.18
N ASN A 160 -15.80 6.15 23.41
CA ASN A 160 -17.06 5.38 23.29
C ASN A 160 -17.83 5.55 21.98
N GLY A 161 -17.15 5.82 20.86
CA GLY A 161 -17.84 5.96 19.58
C GLY A 161 -18.85 7.12 19.54
N LYS A 162 -18.63 8.19 20.31
CA LYS A 162 -19.35 9.44 20.07
C LYS A 162 -18.49 10.30 19.15
N ALA A 163 -19.00 10.62 17.96
CA ALA A 163 -18.40 11.65 17.13
C ALA A 163 -18.23 12.90 17.99
N MET A 164 -17.04 13.52 17.97
CA MET A 164 -16.92 14.87 18.50
C MET A 164 -17.81 15.75 17.64
N ASP A 165 -18.99 16.09 18.15
CA ASP A 165 -19.77 17.20 17.62
C ASP A 165 -18.83 18.40 17.63
N SER A 166 -18.52 18.87 16.43
CA SER A 166 -17.74 20.07 16.23
C SER A 166 -18.33 21.20 17.08
N ALA A 167 -17.56 21.65 18.06
CA ALA A 167 -17.80 22.91 18.74
C ALA A 167 -17.69 24.04 17.70
N ILE A 168 -18.82 24.34 17.05
CA ILE A 168 -19.11 25.67 16.55
C ILE A 168 -19.60 26.44 17.77
N SER A 169 -18.69 27.13 18.44
CA SER A 169 -19.04 28.12 19.46
C SER A 169 -18.00 29.25 19.46
N GLY A 170 -18.43 30.43 19.01
CA GLY A 170 -17.72 31.70 19.20
C GLY A 170 -17.03 32.22 17.97
#